data_AF-A0AA37PZJ0-F1
#
_entry.id   AF-A0AA37PZJ0-F1
#
_cell.length_a   1.000
_cell.length_b   1.000
_cell.length_c   1.000
_cell.angle_alpha   90.00
_cell.angle_beta   90.00
_cell.angle_gamma   90.00
#
_symmetry.space_group_name_H-M   'P 1'
#
loop_
_entity.id
_entity.type
_entity.pdbx_description
1 polymer ?
#
loop_
_entity_poly.entity_id
_entity_poly.type
_entity_poly.pdbx_seq_one_letter_code
_entity_poly.pdbx_strand_id
1 'polypeptide(L)'
;MSSTLSSTSTDPFLLPADDAESLAERLRAAAELLEAIVDDRALLARVSPEDRTRLLKAAGQVSRPDAVDRRQLVKASKRQRKATRVERAEQVLNATGIRKLRREPVFTAQNYFPPVNFEQQDVEGDPEFREAVEPQNCYICKRDYSAIHHFYDQLCPECAELNYRKRTELADLTGRVALLTGGRVKIGYQAGLKLLRAGASLIVTTRFPRDSAARYAAEPDFAEWGHRLEIFGLDLRHTPSVEAFCHHLLQTRDRLDFIINNACQTVRRPPDFYAHMMAGETAALHELPESARRVLGAYEGLRGYRMLPEGGAEDAGLALATTGGQVARAATVVAGLTHAAELSQVALLPEEMQAQAHLFPEGRLDQDLQQVDLRDRNSWRMQMDEVPSVELLEVQLVNAVAPFLINARLKPLMTRTPERDKHIVNVSAVEGQFYRRFKTTRHPHTNMAKAALNMMTRTSAADYHSSGIHMNAVDTGWVTDEDPVEIAARKTAEHRFHPPLDIVDGAARIVDPIIAGINTGEHTWGQFLKDYKPTDW
;
A
#
# COMPACT_ATOMS: atom_id res chain seq x y z
N MET A 1 -0.74 10.85 -33.97
CA MET A 1 -2.18 11.12 -34.13
C MET A 1 -2.76 11.40 -32.75
N SER A 2 -2.71 12.66 -32.32
CA SER A 2 -3.21 13.10 -31.01
C SER A 2 -4.71 13.34 -31.10
N SER A 3 -5.52 12.60 -30.34
CA SER A 3 -6.91 12.96 -30.06
C SER A 3 -6.97 13.72 -28.72
N THR A 4 -7.05 15.04 -28.83
CA THR A 4 -7.48 15.91 -27.74
C THR A 4 -8.98 15.70 -27.53
N LEU A 5 -9.34 14.90 -26.52
CA LEU A 5 -10.71 14.80 -26.01
C LEU A 5 -11.05 16.11 -25.28
N SER A 6 -11.64 17.04 -26.03
CA SER A 6 -12.34 18.20 -25.49
C SER A 6 -13.58 17.72 -24.74
N SER A 7 -13.53 17.70 -23.41
CA SER A 7 -14.68 17.45 -22.56
C SER A 7 -15.59 18.69 -22.55
N THR A 8 -16.46 18.82 -23.55
CA THR A 8 -17.59 19.74 -23.48
C THR A 8 -18.61 19.16 -22.51
N SER A 9 -18.53 19.56 -21.24
CA SER A 9 -19.66 19.52 -20.33
C SER A 9 -20.72 20.49 -20.85
N THR A 10 -21.57 20.02 -21.76
CA THR A 10 -22.80 20.74 -22.14
C THR A 10 -23.78 20.59 -20.97
N ASP A 11 -23.66 21.46 -19.98
CA ASP A 11 -24.78 21.81 -19.11
C ASP A 11 -25.84 22.47 -20.02
N PRO A 12 -27.02 21.86 -20.23
CA PRO A 12 -28.05 22.42 -21.12
C PRO A 12 -28.63 23.76 -20.63
N PHE A 13 -28.15 24.29 -19.49
CA PHE A 13 -28.57 25.56 -18.90
C PHE A 13 -27.49 26.65 -18.88
N LEU A 14 -26.25 26.36 -19.30
CA LEU A 14 -25.21 27.37 -19.48
C LEU A 14 -25.18 27.81 -20.94
N LEU A 15 -25.80 28.96 -21.20
CA LEU A 15 -25.64 29.65 -22.48
C LEU A 15 -24.20 30.18 -22.58
N PRO A 16 -23.53 30.07 -23.76
CA PRO A 16 -22.29 30.79 -24.04
C PRO A 16 -22.39 32.26 -23.60
N ALA A 17 -21.30 32.87 -23.14
CA ALA A 17 -21.33 34.26 -22.62
C ALA A 17 -21.98 35.26 -23.61
N ASP A 18 -21.72 35.10 -24.91
CA ASP A 18 -22.33 35.89 -25.98
C ASP A 18 -23.85 35.66 -26.12
N ASP A 19 -24.35 34.46 -25.80
CA ASP A 19 -25.78 34.13 -25.83
C ASP A 19 -26.52 34.60 -24.56
N ALA A 20 -25.82 34.73 -23.42
CA ALA A 20 -26.40 35.19 -22.17
C ALA A 20 -26.70 36.70 -22.19
N GLU A 21 -25.81 37.49 -22.79
CA GLU A 21 -26.00 38.95 -22.95
C GLU A 21 -27.12 39.25 -23.95
N SER A 22 -27.13 38.54 -25.09
CA SER A 22 -28.21 38.54 -26.08
C SER A 22 -29.57 38.10 -25.49
N LEU A 23 -29.59 37.09 -24.63
CA LEU A 23 -30.82 36.66 -23.96
C LEU A 23 -31.34 37.72 -22.98
N ALA A 24 -30.45 38.35 -22.20
CA ALA A 24 -30.84 39.40 -21.25
C ALA A 24 -31.47 40.60 -21.96
N GLU A 25 -30.95 40.99 -23.12
CA GLU A 25 -31.53 42.05 -23.96
C GLU A 25 -32.90 41.66 -24.53
N ARG A 26 -33.05 40.43 -25.04
CA ARG A 26 -34.33 39.94 -25.56
C ARG A 26 -35.40 39.79 -24.47
N LEU A 27 -35.00 39.43 -23.25
CA LEU A 27 -35.90 39.40 -22.09
C LEU A 27 -36.33 40.80 -21.65
N ARG A 28 -35.43 41.79 -21.67
CA ARG A 28 -35.77 43.21 -21.43
C ARG A 28 -36.76 43.73 -22.47
N ALA A 29 -36.49 43.53 -23.76
CA ALA A 29 -37.41 43.93 -24.83
C ALA A 29 -38.78 43.23 -24.73
N ALA A 30 -38.81 41.95 -24.33
CA ALA A 30 -40.05 41.22 -24.10
C ALA A 30 -40.82 41.75 -22.89
N ALA A 31 -40.14 42.14 -21.80
CA ALA A 31 -40.76 42.75 -20.63
C ALA A 31 -41.35 44.13 -20.97
N GLU A 32 -40.59 44.99 -21.64
CA GLU A 32 -41.03 46.32 -22.10
C GLU A 32 -42.27 46.21 -23.02
N LEU A 33 -42.30 45.23 -23.93
CA LEU A 33 -43.45 44.98 -24.78
C LEU A 33 -44.68 44.54 -23.97
N LEU A 34 -44.51 43.67 -22.96
CA LEU A 34 -45.60 43.23 -22.10
C LEU A 34 -46.13 44.39 -21.23
N GLU A 35 -45.24 45.26 -20.73
CA GLU A 35 -45.60 46.48 -20.00
C GLU A 35 -46.39 47.45 -20.87
N ALA A 36 -45.94 47.70 -22.11
CA ALA A 36 -46.66 48.54 -23.07
C ALA A 36 -48.07 48.00 -23.40
N ILE A 37 -48.24 46.67 -23.44
CA ILE A 37 -49.55 46.01 -23.63
C ILE A 37 -50.44 46.12 -22.39
N VAL A 38 -49.85 46.17 -21.19
CA VAL A 38 -50.57 46.42 -19.94
C VAL A 38 -51.09 47.85 -19.89
N ASP A 39 -50.26 48.81 -20.31
CA ASP A 39 -50.61 50.23 -20.37
C ASP A 39 -51.63 50.55 -21.48
N ASP A 40 -51.52 49.90 -22.65
CA ASP A 40 -52.49 50.00 -23.75
C ASP A 40 -52.89 48.62 -24.30
N ARG A 41 -54.04 48.13 -23.83
CA ARG A 41 -54.61 46.85 -24.28
C ARG A 41 -55.09 46.87 -25.74
N ALA A 42 -55.29 48.03 -26.36
CA ALA A 42 -55.71 48.12 -27.75
C ALA A 42 -54.62 47.63 -28.72
N LEU A 43 -53.36 47.58 -28.28
CA LEU A 43 -52.25 46.99 -29.05
C LEU A 43 -52.50 45.52 -29.40
N LEU A 44 -53.16 44.75 -28.52
CA LEU A 44 -53.53 43.35 -28.78
C LEU A 44 -54.60 43.19 -29.84
N ALA A 45 -55.41 44.23 -30.11
CA ALA A 45 -56.43 44.21 -31.16
C ALA A 45 -55.84 44.47 -32.55
N ARG A 46 -54.58 44.91 -32.64
CA ARG A 46 -53.86 45.20 -33.89
C ARG A 46 -53.07 44.01 -34.44
N VAL A 47 -53.00 42.92 -33.68
CA VAL A 47 -52.26 41.69 -34.05
C VAL A 47 -53.25 40.60 -34.44
N SER A 48 -52.80 39.62 -35.23
CA SER A 48 -53.62 38.49 -35.64
C SER A 48 -54.20 37.75 -34.42
N PRO A 49 -55.42 37.18 -34.50
CA PRO A 49 -55.99 36.38 -33.42
C PRO A 49 -55.10 35.20 -33.00
N GLU A 50 -54.33 34.64 -33.94
CA GLU A 50 -53.38 33.55 -33.71
C GLU A 50 -52.18 34.01 -32.86
N ASP A 51 -51.54 35.11 -33.24
CA ASP A 51 -50.39 35.65 -32.53
C ASP A 51 -50.76 36.17 -31.13
N ARG A 52 -51.94 36.81 -31.02
CA ARG A 52 -52.50 37.21 -29.72
C ARG A 52 -52.66 36.02 -28.78
N THR A 53 -53.22 34.92 -29.29
CA THR A 53 -53.44 33.70 -28.51
C THR A 53 -52.11 33.07 -28.11
N ARG A 54 -51.14 33.04 -29.02
CA ARG A 54 -49.80 32.52 -28.78
C ARG A 54 -49.04 33.32 -27.72
N LEU A 55 -49.06 34.65 -27.80
CA LEU A 55 -48.41 35.54 -26.83
C LEU A 55 -49.00 35.39 -25.43
N LEU A 56 -50.34 35.44 -25.30
CA LEU A 56 -51.03 35.32 -24.01
C LEU A 56 -50.83 33.94 -23.38
N LYS A 57 -50.84 32.88 -24.21
CA LYS A 57 -50.56 31.51 -23.76
C LYS A 57 -49.12 31.37 -23.27
N ALA A 58 -48.14 31.88 -24.03
CA ALA A 58 -46.73 31.85 -23.65
C ALA A 58 -46.46 32.65 -22.37
N ALA A 59 -46.97 33.89 -22.28
CA ALA A 59 -46.87 34.71 -21.07
C ALA A 59 -47.53 34.05 -19.85
N GLY A 60 -48.69 33.41 -20.05
CA GLY A 60 -49.38 32.64 -19.02
C GLY A 60 -48.57 31.42 -18.55
N GLN A 61 -47.98 30.66 -19.46
CA GLN A 61 -47.13 29.50 -19.15
C GLN A 61 -45.82 29.88 -18.46
N VAL A 62 -45.24 31.04 -18.80
CA VAL A 62 -44.05 31.60 -18.12
C VAL A 62 -44.40 32.11 -16.72
N SER A 63 -45.53 32.80 -16.56
CA SER A 63 -45.98 33.35 -15.26
C SER A 63 -46.50 32.26 -14.31
N ARG A 64 -47.20 31.25 -14.84
CA ARG A 64 -47.83 30.15 -14.09
C ARG A 64 -47.54 28.82 -14.78
N PRO A 65 -46.30 28.30 -14.68
CA PRO A 65 -45.96 26.99 -15.22
C PRO A 65 -46.78 25.90 -14.53
N ASP A 66 -47.08 24.82 -15.26
CA ASP A 66 -47.79 23.66 -14.71
C ASP A 66 -46.98 23.05 -13.55
N ALA A 67 -47.67 22.35 -12.63
CA ALA A 67 -47.09 21.74 -11.46
C ALA A 67 -45.94 20.75 -11.81
N VAL A 68 -46.00 20.14 -13.00
CA VAL A 68 -44.95 19.25 -13.52
C VAL A 68 -43.67 20.03 -13.85
N ASP A 69 -43.76 21.12 -14.60
CA ASP A 69 -42.61 21.93 -15.03
C ASP A 69 -41.93 22.61 -13.85
N ARG A 70 -42.71 23.14 -12.90
CA ARG A 70 -42.18 23.70 -11.64
C ARG A 70 -41.41 22.65 -10.83
N ARG A 71 -41.90 21.40 -10.77
CA ARG A 71 -41.19 20.30 -10.09
C ARG A 71 -39.91 19.93 -10.81
N GLN A 72 -39.89 19.92 -12.14
CA GLN A 72 -38.70 19.62 -12.93
C GLN A 72 -37.61 20.69 -12.72
N LEU A 73 -37.95 21.98 -12.78
CA LEU A 73 -37.00 23.08 -12.53
C LEU A 73 -36.43 23.07 -11.12
N VAL A 74 -37.27 22.86 -10.10
CA VAL A 74 -36.80 22.75 -8.70
C VAL A 74 -35.90 21.52 -8.53
N LYS A 75 -36.23 20.40 -9.15
CA LYS A 75 -35.39 19.17 -9.13
C LYS A 75 -34.06 19.39 -9.83
N ALA A 76 -34.05 20.07 -10.98
CA ALA A 76 -32.84 20.40 -11.73
C ALA A 76 -31.94 21.37 -10.93
N SER A 77 -32.49 22.45 -10.38
CA SER A 77 -31.73 23.40 -9.56
C SER A 77 -31.17 22.74 -8.28
N LYS A 78 -31.96 21.88 -7.61
CA LYS A 78 -31.45 21.06 -6.49
C LYS A 78 -30.33 20.13 -6.92
N ARG A 79 -30.44 19.50 -8.10
CA ARG A 79 -29.40 18.63 -8.67
C ARG A 79 -28.12 19.40 -8.98
N GLN A 80 -28.22 20.59 -9.58
CA GLN A 80 -27.09 21.46 -9.91
C GLN A 80 -26.39 21.98 -8.65
N ARG A 81 -27.15 22.45 -7.65
CA ARG A 81 -26.60 22.84 -6.34
C ARG A 81 -25.89 21.68 -5.65
N LYS A 82 -26.50 20.48 -5.68
CA LYS A 82 -25.88 19.26 -5.15
C LYS A 82 -24.58 18.92 -5.89
N ALA A 83 -24.58 18.99 -7.22
CA ALA A 83 -23.41 18.72 -8.05
C ALA A 83 -22.27 19.71 -7.75
N THR A 84 -22.57 21.01 -7.74
CA THR A 84 -21.59 22.07 -7.43
C THR A 84 -21.01 21.91 -6.03
N ARG A 85 -21.85 21.59 -5.03
CA ARG A 85 -21.41 21.34 -3.65
C ARG A 85 -20.47 20.14 -3.58
N VAL A 86 -20.82 19.07 -4.28
CA VAL A 86 -20.04 17.84 -4.38
C VAL A 86 -18.68 18.08 -5.04
N GLU A 87 -18.66 18.83 -6.13
CA GLU A 87 -17.43 19.18 -6.84
C GLU A 87 -16.50 20.04 -5.97
N ARG A 88 -17.05 21.04 -5.27
CA ARG A 88 -16.27 21.85 -4.33
C ARG A 88 -15.70 21.02 -3.18
N ALA A 89 -16.47 20.07 -2.65
CA ALA A 89 -15.98 19.14 -1.63
C ALA A 89 -14.81 18.30 -2.16
N GLU A 90 -14.92 17.79 -3.40
CA GLU A 90 -13.85 17.01 -4.03
C GLU A 90 -12.59 17.84 -4.28
N GLN A 91 -12.71 19.11 -4.67
CA GLN A 91 -11.56 19.99 -4.86
C GLN A 91 -10.76 20.17 -3.57
N VAL A 92 -11.43 20.36 -2.43
CA VAL A 92 -10.78 20.48 -1.11
C VAL A 92 -10.02 19.20 -0.76
N LEU A 93 -10.65 18.03 -0.92
CA LEU A 93 -10.04 16.74 -0.62
C LEU A 93 -8.91 16.41 -1.59
N ASN A 94 -9.07 16.67 -2.89
CA ASN A 94 -8.06 16.42 -3.93
C ASN A 94 -6.80 17.27 -3.74
N ALA A 95 -6.86 18.35 -2.97
CA ALA A 95 -5.71 19.18 -2.70
C ALA A 95 -4.86 18.66 -1.51
N THR A 96 -5.24 17.59 -0.82
CA THR A 96 -4.44 16.99 0.28
C THR A 96 -3.21 16.25 -0.23
N GLY A 97 -2.18 16.16 0.64
CA GLY A 97 -0.91 15.50 0.32
C GLY A 97 -1.07 14.05 -0.13
N ILE A 98 -1.87 13.25 0.58
CA ILE A 98 -2.07 11.82 0.26
C ILE A 98 -2.72 11.63 -1.12
N ARG A 99 -3.65 12.50 -1.53
CA ARG A 99 -4.28 12.44 -2.86
C ARG A 99 -3.38 12.98 -3.97
N LYS A 100 -2.48 13.91 -3.67
CA LYS A 100 -1.42 14.32 -4.61
C LYS A 100 -0.47 13.15 -4.87
N LEU A 101 0.05 12.51 -3.83
CA LEU A 101 0.95 11.34 -3.97
C LEU A 101 0.32 10.20 -4.77
N ARG A 102 -0.97 9.90 -4.58
CA ARG A 102 -1.69 8.86 -5.34
C ARG A 102 -1.82 9.15 -6.85
N ARG A 103 -1.63 10.40 -7.28
CA ARG A 103 -1.68 10.80 -8.70
C ARG A 103 -0.32 10.75 -9.38
N GLU A 104 0.76 10.62 -8.61
CA GLU A 104 2.10 10.45 -9.17
C GLU A 104 2.21 9.10 -9.87
N PRO A 105 2.87 9.03 -11.05
CA PRO A 105 2.97 7.78 -11.83
C PRO A 105 3.75 6.69 -11.10
N VAL A 106 4.71 7.07 -10.25
CA VAL A 106 5.54 6.16 -9.44
C VAL A 106 5.52 6.67 -8.00
N PHE A 107 5.32 5.75 -7.06
CA PHE A 107 5.32 6.09 -5.65
C PHE A 107 6.75 6.40 -5.26
N THR A 108 7.00 7.65 -4.90
CA THR A 108 8.29 8.08 -4.36
C THR A 108 8.03 8.54 -2.94
N ALA A 109 8.60 7.85 -1.95
CA ALA A 109 8.60 8.37 -0.60
C ALA A 109 9.45 9.64 -0.59
N GLN A 110 8.85 10.76 -0.18
CA GLN A 110 9.62 11.98 0.04
C GLN A 110 10.69 11.67 1.09
N ASN A 111 11.95 12.03 0.81
CA ASN A 111 13.00 11.94 1.81
C ASN A 111 12.55 12.77 3.02
N TYR A 112 12.46 12.13 4.18
CA TYR A 112 12.01 12.78 5.41
C TYR A 112 13.02 13.81 5.92
N PHE A 113 14.26 13.70 5.45
CA PHE A 113 15.27 14.71 5.69
C PHE A 113 15.12 15.83 4.66
N PRO A 114 15.10 17.10 5.11
CA PRO A 114 15.06 18.23 4.19
C PRO A 114 16.24 18.16 3.21
N PRO A 115 16.04 18.52 1.93
CA PRO A 115 17.14 18.65 0.99
C PRO A 115 18.27 19.51 1.54
N VAL A 116 19.51 19.22 1.13
CA VAL A 116 20.65 20.09 1.44
C VAL A 116 20.33 21.50 0.91
N ASN A 117 20.30 22.49 1.81
CA ASN A 117 19.87 23.89 1.56
C ASN A 117 18.35 24.15 1.51
N PHE A 118 17.52 23.33 2.15
CA PHE A 118 16.11 23.66 2.34
C PHE A 118 15.95 24.79 3.37
N GLU A 119 15.49 25.95 2.91
CA GLU A 119 15.01 27.03 3.77
C GLU A 119 13.50 26.86 3.99
N GLN A 120 13.11 26.63 5.24
CA GLN A 120 11.71 26.59 5.63
C GLN A 120 11.11 27.99 5.45
N GLN A 121 10.17 28.13 4.49
CA GLN A 121 9.36 29.33 4.34
C GLN A 121 8.08 29.15 5.15
N ASP A 122 8.00 29.85 6.29
CA ASP A 122 6.77 29.91 7.08
C ASP A 122 5.72 30.72 6.30
N VAL A 123 4.56 30.12 6.06
CA VAL A 123 3.41 30.80 5.43
C VAL A 123 2.60 31.47 6.53
N GLU A 124 2.55 32.80 6.55
CA GLU A 124 1.73 33.56 7.50
C GLU A 124 0.23 33.34 7.26
N GLY A 125 -0.42 32.63 8.20
CA GLY A 125 -1.83 32.27 8.27
C GLY A 125 -1.98 30.96 9.06
N ASP A 126 -3.19 30.42 9.24
CA ASP A 126 -3.39 29.00 9.63
C ASP A 126 -3.79 28.19 8.37
N PRO A 127 -2.89 28.04 7.35
CA PRO A 127 -3.19 27.36 6.09
C PRO A 127 -3.11 25.83 6.16
N GLU A 128 -2.74 25.25 7.31
CA GLU A 128 -2.55 23.80 7.48
C GLU A 128 -3.87 23.03 7.51
N PHE A 129 -4.95 23.67 7.94
CA PHE A 129 -6.27 23.05 8.05
C PHE A 129 -7.26 23.66 7.06
N ARG A 130 -7.97 22.80 6.33
CA ARG A 130 -9.05 23.19 5.41
C ARG A 130 -10.37 22.70 5.93
N GLU A 131 -11.46 23.42 5.71
CA GLU A 131 -12.78 22.92 6.14
C GLU A 131 -13.47 22.10 5.03
N ALA A 132 -13.92 20.90 5.39
CA ALA A 132 -14.74 20.07 4.53
C ALA A 132 -16.14 20.67 4.39
N VAL A 133 -16.67 20.61 3.17
CA VAL A 133 -18.03 21.09 2.85
C VAL A 133 -19.12 20.25 3.54
N GLU A 134 -18.79 19.02 3.92
CA GLU A 134 -19.63 18.10 4.70
C GLU A 134 -18.77 17.35 5.74
N PRO A 135 -19.31 17.04 6.93
CA PRO A 135 -18.59 16.26 7.93
C PRO A 135 -18.15 14.90 7.39
N GLN A 136 -16.88 14.56 7.63
CA GLN A 136 -16.25 13.29 7.28
C GLN A 136 -16.20 12.40 8.53
N ASN A 137 -16.10 11.06 8.36
CA ASN A 137 -15.90 10.12 9.46
C ASN A 137 -14.44 9.66 9.52
N CYS A 138 -13.79 9.82 10.68
CA CYS A 138 -12.38 9.47 10.83
C CYS A 138 -12.16 7.95 10.71
N TYR A 139 -11.24 7.52 9.86
CA TYR A 139 -10.91 6.10 9.68
C TYR A 139 -10.43 5.42 10.98
N ILE A 140 -9.71 6.12 11.85
CA ILE A 140 -9.14 5.55 13.08
C ILE A 140 -10.15 5.57 14.23
N CYS A 141 -10.58 6.76 14.67
CA CYS A 141 -11.39 6.92 15.88
C CYS A 141 -12.90 6.90 15.63
N LYS A 142 -13.34 6.89 14.36
CA LYS A 142 -14.76 6.90 13.95
C LYS A 142 -15.57 8.12 14.39
N ARG A 143 -14.91 9.18 14.88
CA ARG A 143 -15.54 10.48 15.17
C ARG A 143 -15.74 11.27 13.89
N ASP A 144 -16.83 12.02 13.82
CA ASP A 144 -17.09 12.94 12.72
C ASP A 144 -16.24 14.21 12.86
N TYR A 145 -15.79 14.76 11.74
CA TYR A 145 -14.92 15.94 11.71
C TYR A 145 -15.12 16.75 10.42
N SER A 146 -14.92 18.06 10.48
CA SER A 146 -14.94 18.95 9.30
C SER A 146 -13.57 19.52 8.96
N ALA A 147 -12.69 19.73 9.94
CA ALA A 147 -11.33 20.21 9.70
C ALA A 147 -10.44 19.13 9.07
N ILE A 148 -10.01 19.34 7.83
CA ILE A 148 -9.15 18.49 7.01
C ILE A 148 -7.70 18.88 7.22
N HIS A 149 -6.87 17.90 7.56
CA HIS A 149 -5.42 18.05 7.67
C HIS A 149 -4.77 18.24 6.30
N HIS A 150 -3.68 19.01 6.21
CA HIS A 150 -2.99 19.29 4.94
C HIS A 150 -2.60 18.00 4.17
N PHE A 151 -2.24 16.94 4.90
CA PHE A 151 -1.86 15.65 4.31
C PHE A 151 -3.00 14.63 4.19
N TYR A 152 -3.83 14.45 5.23
CA TYR A 152 -4.83 13.37 5.30
C TYR A 152 -6.25 13.90 5.15
N ASP A 153 -7.04 13.21 4.34
CA ASP A 153 -8.43 13.55 4.04
C ASP A 153 -9.46 12.56 4.64
N GLN A 154 -8.98 11.47 5.25
CA GLN A 154 -9.79 10.44 5.90
C GLN A 154 -9.49 10.28 7.41
N LEU A 155 -8.73 11.20 8.01
CA LEU A 155 -8.39 11.21 9.44
C LEU A 155 -8.78 12.56 10.05
N CYS A 156 -9.38 12.53 11.25
CA CYS A 156 -9.59 13.76 12.02
C CYS A 156 -8.25 14.38 12.43
N PRO A 157 -8.19 15.70 12.72
CA PRO A 157 -6.93 16.40 13.00
C PRO A 157 -6.02 15.72 14.02
N GLU A 158 -6.56 15.28 15.16
CA GLU A 158 -5.80 14.56 16.20
C GLU A 158 -5.14 13.27 15.67
N CYS A 159 -5.89 12.47 14.90
CA CYS A 159 -5.40 11.22 14.34
C CYS A 159 -4.41 11.48 13.19
N ALA A 160 -4.70 12.49 12.37
CA ALA A 160 -3.87 12.89 11.25
C ALA A 160 -2.49 13.34 11.74
N GLU A 161 -2.44 14.21 12.75
CA GLU A 161 -1.19 14.72 13.34
C GLU A 161 -0.34 13.59 13.93
N LEU A 162 -0.95 12.70 14.73
CA LEU A 162 -0.26 11.54 15.27
C LEU A 162 0.35 10.68 14.15
N ASN A 163 -0.42 10.39 13.11
CA ASN A 163 0.06 9.56 12.00
C ASN A 163 1.16 10.26 11.23
N TYR A 164 1.00 11.55 10.94
CA TYR A 164 1.99 12.33 10.20
C TYR A 164 3.33 12.36 10.92
N ARG A 165 3.32 12.64 12.23
CA ARG A 165 4.52 12.56 13.09
C ARG A 165 5.15 11.16 13.09
N LYS A 166 4.34 10.11 13.17
CA LYS A 166 4.83 8.71 13.16
C LYS A 166 5.51 8.33 11.84
N ARG A 167 5.13 8.94 10.70
CA ARG A 167 5.83 8.74 9.41
C ARG A 167 7.31 9.07 9.52
N THR A 168 7.64 10.16 10.22
CA THR A 168 9.00 10.70 10.31
C THR A 168 9.74 10.34 11.59
N GLU A 169 9.05 9.83 12.62
CA GLU A 169 9.68 9.48 13.91
C GLU A 169 10.80 8.44 13.76
N LEU A 170 11.98 8.73 14.28
CA LEU A 170 13.14 7.83 14.30
C LEU A 170 13.59 7.60 15.75
N ALA A 171 14.46 6.61 15.94
CA ALA A 171 15.21 6.34 17.16
C ALA A 171 16.66 6.05 16.78
N ASP A 172 17.61 6.24 17.70
CA ASP A 172 19.00 5.81 17.45
C ASP A 172 19.12 4.29 17.62
N LEU A 173 19.30 3.60 16.50
CA LEU A 173 19.49 2.16 16.40
C LEU A 173 20.94 1.81 16.03
N THR A 174 21.89 2.72 16.25
CA THR A 174 23.32 2.48 15.98
C THR A 174 23.81 1.24 16.75
N GLY A 175 24.48 0.33 16.03
CA GLY A 175 24.99 -0.92 16.59
C GLY A 175 23.93 -2.02 16.79
N ARG A 176 22.67 -1.78 16.44
CA ARG A 176 21.59 -2.77 16.50
C ARG A 176 21.46 -3.51 15.16
N VAL A 177 21.05 -4.77 15.21
CA VAL A 177 20.87 -5.60 14.01
C VAL A 177 19.41 -6.02 13.83
N ALA A 178 18.85 -5.77 12.64
CA ALA A 178 17.48 -6.11 12.28
C ALA A 178 17.42 -7.11 11.12
N LEU A 179 16.54 -8.11 11.22
CA LEU A 179 16.12 -8.96 10.12
C LEU A 179 14.73 -8.51 9.63
N LEU A 180 14.60 -8.21 8.34
CA LEU A 180 13.36 -7.79 7.71
C LEU A 180 13.00 -8.72 6.55
N THR A 181 11.87 -9.41 6.65
CA THR A 181 11.37 -10.23 5.54
C THR A 181 10.51 -9.42 4.57
N GLY A 182 10.66 -9.67 3.27
CA GLY A 182 9.87 -8.99 2.23
C GLY A 182 10.25 -7.52 2.01
N GLY A 183 11.53 -7.17 2.14
CA GLY A 183 12.01 -5.77 2.10
C GLY A 183 12.23 -5.17 0.70
N ARG A 184 11.75 -5.82 -0.37
CA ARG A 184 11.99 -5.38 -1.77
C ARG A 184 11.11 -4.21 -2.21
N VAL A 185 9.84 -4.22 -1.83
CA VAL A 185 8.82 -3.25 -2.29
C VAL A 185 7.81 -2.91 -1.19
N LYS A 186 6.97 -1.91 -1.44
CA LYS A 186 5.85 -1.49 -0.58
C LYS A 186 6.30 -1.21 0.86
N ILE A 187 5.49 -1.64 1.84
CA ILE A 187 5.71 -1.45 3.27
C ILE A 187 7.08 -1.95 3.72
N GLY A 188 7.51 -3.12 3.23
CA GLY A 188 8.81 -3.70 3.58
C GLY A 188 9.97 -2.80 3.16
N TYR A 189 9.96 -2.30 1.93
CA TYR A 189 10.98 -1.38 1.45
C TYR A 189 11.06 -0.10 2.29
N GLN A 190 9.91 0.51 2.57
CA GLN A 190 9.85 1.73 3.40
C GLN A 190 10.29 1.49 4.85
N ALA A 191 9.94 0.34 5.44
CA ALA A 191 10.41 -0.04 6.76
C ALA A 191 11.93 -0.26 6.79
N GLY A 192 12.49 -0.87 5.73
CA GLY A 192 13.93 -1.05 5.57
C GLY A 192 14.67 0.28 5.53
N LEU A 193 14.22 1.23 4.71
CA LEU A 193 14.79 2.58 4.67
C LEU A 193 14.73 3.27 6.04
N LYS A 194 13.60 3.15 6.75
CA LYS A 194 13.43 3.75 8.07
C LYS A 194 14.38 3.17 9.11
N LEU A 195 14.60 1.85 9.12
CA LEU A 195 15.57 1.19 10.00
C LEU A 195 17.03 1.56 9.68
N LEU A 196 17.37 1.64 8.39
CA LEU A 196 18.72 2.03 7.94
C LEU A 196 19.03 3.49 8.30
N ARG A 197 18.08 4.41 8.05
CA ARG A 197 18.15 5.83 8.41
C ARG A 197 18.17 6.06 9.93
N ALA A 198 17.62 5.12 10.69
CA ALA A 198 17.71 5.10 12.15
C ALA A 198 19.06 4.55 12.69
N GLY A 199 19.97 4.07 11.85
CA GLY A 199 21.30 3.59 12.29
C GLY A 199 21.45 2.08 12.43
N ALA A 200 20.40 1.28 12.20
CA ALA A 200 20.47 -0.18 12.31
C ALA A 200 21.26 -0.83 11.17
N SER A 201 21.96 -1.93 11.47
CA SER A 201 22.39 -2.90 10.46
C SER A 201 21.22 -3.76 10.03
N LEU A 202 20.96 -3.86 8.73
CA LEU A 202 19.75 -4.47 8.20
C LEU A 202 20.06 -5.67 7.30
N ILE A 203 19.46 -6.80 7.64
CA ILE A 203 19.41 -8.00 6.81
C ILE A 203 18.02 -8.06 6.18
N VAL A 204 17.93 -7.91 4.86
CA VAL A 204 16.69 -8.00 4.09
C VAL A 204 16.59 -9.37 3.43
N THR A 205 15.41 -10.00 3.49
CA THR A 205 15.11 -11.18 2.68
C THR A 205 14.00 -10.90 1.67
N THR A 206 14.12 -11.50 0.48
CA THR A 206 13.17 -11.36 -0.62
C THR A 206 13.35 -12.49 -1.63
N ARG A 207 12.31 -12.78 -2.44
CA ARG A 207 12.44 -13.71 -3.57
C ARG A 207 13.32 -13.17 -4.69
N PHE A 208 13.37 -11.84 -4.85
CA PHE A 208 14.09 -11.16 -5.94
C PHE A 208 15.16 -10.23 -5.34
N PRO A 209 16.32 -10.78 -4.94
CA PRO A 209 17.36 -10.02 -4.24
C PRO A 209 18.06 -8.99 -5.11
N ARG A 210 18.23 -9.22 -6.41
CA ARG A 210 18.95 -8.29 -7.29
C ARG A 210 18.11 -7.05 -7.63
N ASP A 211 16.82 -7.21 -7.88
CA ASP A 211 15.86 -6.10 -7.98
C ASP A 211 15.84 -5.29 -6.68
N SER A 212 15.84 -5.97 -5.52
CA SER A 212 15.91 -5.28 -4.23
C SER A 212 17.21 -4.48 -4.07
N ALA A 213 18.37 -5.06 -4.43
CA ALA A 213 19.65 -4.39 -4.36
C ALA A 213 19.70 -3.14 -5.25
N ALA A 214 19.19 -3.23 -6.47
CA ALA A 214 19.09 -2.09 -7.38
C ALA A 214 18.21 -0.97 -6.79
N ARG A 215 17.07 -1.31 -6.18
CA ARG A 215 16.16 -0.34 -5.54
C ARG A 215 16.79 0.39 -4.37
N TYR A 216 17.46 -0.32 -3.46
CA TYR A 216 18.15 0.34 -2.35
C TYR A 216 19.34 1.16 -2.85
N ALA A 217 20.11 0.66 -3.81
CA ALA A 217 21.26 1.35 -4.39
C ALA A 217 20.90 2.62 -5.16
N ALA A 218 19.64 2.78 -5.57
CA ALA A 218 19.12 3.96 -6.25
C ALA A 218 18.71 5.08 -5.28
N GLU A 219 18.65 4.84 -3.97
CA GLU A 219 18.29 5.87 -2.99
C GLU A 219 19.39 6.95 -2.91
N PRO A 220 19.03 8.25 -2.88
CA PRO A 220 19.99 9.34 -2.88
C PRO A 220 21.00 9.30 -1.72
N ASP A 221 20.57 8.80 -0.56
CA ASP A 221 21.33 8.69 0.68
C ASP A 221 21.97 7.29 0.87
N PHE A 222 21.96 6.44 -0.15
CA PHE A 222 22.53 5.08 -0.09
C PHE A 222 23.99 5.05 0.39
N ALA A 223 24.79 6.06 0.02
CA ALA A 223 26.19 6.13 0.44
C ALA A 223 26.36 6.21 1.97
N GLU A 224 25.37 6.74 2.69
CA GLU A 224 25.41 6.94 4.15
C GLU A 224 25.18 5.65 4.93
N TRP A 225 24.37 4.72 4.41
CA TRP A 225 23.93 3.53 5.13
C TRP A 225 24.07 2.21 4.37
N GLY A 226 24.39 2.23 3.08
CA GLY A 226 24.46 1.03 2.23
C GLY A 226 25.48 -0.01 2.71
N HIS A 227 26.52 0.41 3.43
CA HIS A 227 27.50 -0.47 4.06
C HIS A 227 26.94 -1.32 5.22
N ARG A 228 25.74 -0.98 5.72
CA ARG A 228 25.01 -1.69 6.79
C ARG A 228 23.89 -2.59 6.26
N LEU A 229 23.68 -2.63 4.96
CA LEU A 229 22.61 -3.40 4.31
C LEU A 229 23.16 -4.68 3.69
N GLU A 230 22.49 -5.79 3.98
CA GLU A 230 22.70 -7.07 3.30
C GLU A 230 21.38 -7.66 2.81
N ILE A 231 21.37 -8.20 1.60
CA ILE A 231 20.17 -8.71 0.95
C ILE A 231 20.35 -10.18 0.60
N PHE A 232 19.42 -11.01 1.04
CA PHE A 232 19.39 -12.44 0.75
C PHE A 232 18.16 -12.85 -0.07
N GLY A 233 18.41 -13.68 -1.07
CA GLY A 233 17.36 -14.45 -1.75
C GLY A 233 16.76 -15.48 -0.79
N LEU A 234 15.45 -15.41 -0.55
CA LEU A 234 14.72 -16.38 0.25
C LEU A 234 13.25 -16.46 -0.19
N ASP A 235 12.84 -17.65 -0.63
CA ASP A 235 11.43 -17.97 -0.84
C ASP A 235 10.84 -18.64 0.40
N LEU A 236 9.92 -17.95 1.08
CA LEU A 236 9.26 -18.44 2.30
C LEU A 236 8.32 -19.62 2.05
N ARG A 237 7.98 -19.92 0.78
CA ARG A 237 7.25 -21.14 0.41
C ARG A 237 8.12 -22.38 0.50
N HIS A 238 9.45 -22.22 0.46
CA HIS A 238 10.39 -23.33 0.52
C HIS A 238 10.99 -23.46 1.93
N THR A 239 10.27 -24.19 2.79
CA THR A 239 10.64 -24.42 4.20
C THR A 239 12.09 -24.84 4.44
N PRO A 240 12.70 -25.75 3.63
CA PRO A 240 14.09 -26.12 3.82
C PRO A 240 15.06 -24.94 3.66
N SER A 241 14.75 -23.97 2.79
CA SER A 241 15.56 -22.76 2.66
C SER A 241 15.39 -21.81 3.83
N VAL A 242 14.20 -21.71 4.41
CA VAL A 242 13.99 -20.92 5.64
C VAL A 242 14.83 -21.47 6.80
N GLU A 243 14.84 -22.79 6.99
CA GLU A 243 15.67 -23.45 8.01
C GLU A 243 17.18 -23.21 7.75
N ALA A 244 17.63 -23.38 6.51
CA ALA A 244 19.03 -23.17 6.15
C ALA A 244 19.48 -21.72 6.29
N PHE A 245 18.61 -20.75 5.97
CA PHE A 245 18.86 -19.34 6.21
C PHE A 245 19.05 -19.07 7.70
N CYS A 246 18.16 -19.61 8.55
CA CYS A 246 18.28 -19.44 10.00
C CYS A 246 19.58 -20.05 10.54
N HIS A 247 19.96 -21.23 10.04
CA HIS A 247 21.23 -21.86 10.39
C HIS A 247 22.44 -21.01 9.97
N HIS A 248 22.42 -20.47 8.75
CA HIS A 248 23.47 -19.56 8.27
C HIS A 248 23.61 -18.32 9.17
N LEU A 249 22.50 -17.68 9.57
CA LEU A 249 22.55 -16.53 10.47
C LEU A 249 23.11 -16.91 11.85
N LEU A 250 22.72 -18.06 12.40
CA LEU A 250 23.27 -18.56 13.67
C LEU A 250 24.79 -18.77 13.60
N GLN A 251 25.33 -19.15 12.44
CA GLN A 251 26.76 -19.40 12.25
C GLN A 251 27.56 -18.13 11.95
N THR A 252 26.97 -17.14 11.29
CA THR A 252 27.70 -15.99 10.74
C THR A 252 27.48 -14.69 11.48
N ARG A 253 26.47 -14.61 12.36
CA ARG A 253 26.12 -13.39 13.08
C ARG A 253 26.30 -13.57 14.57
N ASP A 254 26.83 -12.55 15.22
CA ASP A 254 26.94 -12.54 16.68
C ASP A 254 25.76 -11.87 17.37
N ARG A 255 24.96 -11.09 16.62
CA ARG A 255 23.91 -10.23 17.15
C ARG A 255 22.67 -10.21 16.25
N LEU A 256 21.50 -10.22 16.88
CA LEU A 256 20.20 -9.94 16.26
C LEU A 256 19.29 -9.32 17.33
N ASP A 257 18.85 -8.09 17.14
CA ASP A 257 18.01 -7.37 18.10
C ASP A 257 16.54 -7.34 17.67
N PHE A 258 16.30 -7.25 16.36
CA PHE A 258 14.96 -7.05 15.83
C PHE A 258 14.63 -8.05 14.72
N ILE A 259 13.44 -8.63 14.75
CA ILE A 259 12.88 -9.42 13.64
C ILE A 259 11.57 -8.77 13.23
N ILE A 260 11.45 -8.42 11.94
CA ILE A 260 10.22 -7.91 11.34
C ILE A 260 9.76 -8.92 10.29
N ASN A 261 8.79 -9.75 10.68
CA ASN A 261 8.11 -10.68 9.79
C ASN A 261 7.06 -9.92 8.96
N ASN A 262 7.53 -9.20 7.94
CA ASN A 262 6.70 -8.37 7.06
C ASN A 262 6.25 -9.10 5.79
N ALA A 263 7.03 -10.05 5.27
CA ALA A 263 6.64 -10.81 4.08
C ALA A 263 5.27 -11.46 4.28
N CYS A 264 4.35 -11.15 3.37
CA CYS A 264 2.95 -11.53 3.45
C CYS A 264 2.42 -11.82 2.04
N GLN A 265 1.57 -12.84 1.93
CA GLN A 265 0.83 -13.15 0.70
C GLN A 265 -0.66 -13.25 1.04
N THR A 266 -1.47 -12.33 0.55
CA THR A 266 -2.94 -12.38 0.65
C THR A 266 -3.57 -12.96 -0.60
N VAL A 267 -2.96 -12.71 -1.76
CA VAL A 267 -3.34 -13.21 -3.08
C VAL A 267 -2.12 -13.83 -3.73
N ARG A 268 -2.23 -15.08 -4.19
CA ARG A 268 -1.19 -15.76 -4.97
C ARG A 268 -1.06 -15.14 -6.37
N ARG A 269 0.17 -14.92 -6.79
CA ARG A 269 0.51 -14.49 -8.15
C ARG A 269 1.21 -15.63 -8.90
N PRO A 270 0.81 -15.93 -10.15
CA PRO A 270 1.39 -17.02 -10.94
C PRO A 270 2.80 -16.68 -11.47
N PRO A 271 3.52 -17.65 -12.04
CA PRO A 271 4.85 -17.44 -12.66
C PRO A 271 4.92 -16.24 -13.62
N ASP A 272 3.94 -16.11 -14.51
CA ASP A 272 3.88 -15.05 -15.54
C ASP A 272 3.89 -13.63 -14.95
N PHE A 273 3.33 -13.45 -13.74
CA PHE A 273 3.37 -12.16 -13.05
C PHE A 273 4.81 -11.71 -12.76
N TYR A 274 5.73 -12.65 -12.54
CA TYR A 274 7.12 -12.39 -12.18
C TYR A 274 8.10 -12.62 -13.34
N ALA A 275 7.64 -13.10 -14.49
CA ALA A 275 8.50 -13.48 -15.62
C ALA A 275 9.44 -12.33 -16.05
N HIS A 276 8.93 -11.10 -16.09
CA HIS A 276 9.70 -9.90 -16.45
C HIS A 276 10.90 -9.63 -15.53
N MET A 277 10.92 -10.17 -14.31
CA MET A 277 12.01 -9.98 -13.35
C MET A 277 13.18 -10.94 -13.57
N MET A 278 12.95 -12.06 -14.27
CA MET A 278 13.93 -13.16 -14.36
C MET A 278 15.22 -12.74 -15.06
N ALA A 279 15.11 -11.92 -16.10
CA ALA A 279 16.28 -11.43 -16.83
C ALA A 279 17.28 -10.72 -15.90
N GLY A 280 16.80 -9.83 -15.02
CA GLY A 280 17.64 -9.16 -14.03
C GLY A 280 18.16 -10.08 -12.91
N GLU A 281 17.33 -11.01 -12.44
CA GLU A 281 17.73 -11.92 -11.35
C GLU A 281 18.74 -12.99 -11.79
N THR A 282 18.77 -13.32 -13.07
CA THR A 282 19.67 -14.35 -13.66
C THR A 282 20.83 -13.77 -14.46
N ALA A 283 20.87 -12.44 -14.62
CA ALA A 283 21.95 -11.69 -15.27
C ALA A 283 23.36 -12.07 -14.74
N ALA A 284 24.41 -11.73 -15.48
CA ALA A 284 25.75 -11.96 -14.95
C ALA A 284 26.01 -10.96 -13.80
N LEU A 285 26.64 -11.38 -12.70
CA LEU A 285 26.82 -10.52 -11.52
C LEU A 285 27.53 -9.19 -11.87
N HIS A 286 28.48 -9.21 -12.80
CA HIS A 286 29.24 -8.03 -13.24
C HIS A 286 28.40 -7.01 -14.03
N GLU A 287 27.21 -7.38 -14.50
CA GLU A 287 26.25 -6.47 -15.14
C GLU A 287 25.52 -5.58 -14.11
N LEU A 288 25.56 -5.95 -12.82
CA LEU A 288 24.99 -5.13 -11.76
C LEU A 288 25.94 -3.97 -11.36
N PRO A 289 25.39 -2.78 -11.07
CA PRO A 289 26.16 -1.68 -10.49
C PRO A 289 26.95 -2.11 -9.26
N GLU A 290 28.14 -1.54 -9.05
CA GLU A 290 29.00 -1.90 -7.91
C GLU A 290 28.30 -1.70 -6.56
N SER A 291 27.52 -0.63 -6.42
CA SER A 291 26.70 -0.35 -5.24
C SER A 291 25.72 -1.49 -4.92
N ALA A 292 25.05 -2.04 -5.94
CA ALA A 292 24.14 -3.18 -5.81
C ALA A 292 24.90 -4.49 -5.52
N ARG A 293 26.07 -4.70 -6.13
CA ARG A 293 26.90 -5.90 -5.87
C ARG A 293 27.37 -5.97 -4.42
N ARG A 294 27.73 -4.83 -3.80
CA ARG A 294 28.24 -4.80 -2.42
C ARG A 294 27.23 -5.34 -1.41
N VAL A 295 25.96 -4.97 -1.51
CA VAL A 295 24.89 -5.43 -0.59
C VAL A 295 24.47 -6.88 -0.82
N LEU A 296 24.85 -7.46 -1.97
CA LEU A 296 24.63 -8.86 -2.31
C LEU A 296 25.84 -9.74 -1.96
N GLY A 297 26.94 -9.19 -1.44
CA GLY A 297 28.21 -9.91 -1.28
C GLY A 297 28.08 -11.22 -0.49
N ALA A 298 27.39 -11.20 0.65
CA ALA A 298 27.16 -12.40 1.46
C ALA A 298 26.27 -13.42 0.74
N TYR A 299 25.26 -12.95 -0.01
CA TYR A 299 24.36 -13.80 -0.78
C TYR A 299 25.06 -14.47 -1.97
N GLU A 300 25.82 -13.71 -2.75
CA GLU A 300 26.58 -14.24 -3.89
C GLU A 300 27.76 -15.11 -3.43
N GLY A 301 28.32 -14.86 -2.24
CA GLY A 301 29.27 -15.79 -1.59
C GLY A 301 28.67 -17.18 -1.35
N LEU A 302 27.39 -17.25 -0.98
CA LEU A 302 26.65 -18.52 -0.89
C LEU A 302 26.41 -19.18 -2.26
N ARG A 303 26.32 -18.40 -3.36
CA ARG A 303 26.24 -18.93 -4.74
C ARG A 303 27.60 -19.39 -5.28
N GLY A 304 28.67 -18.66 -4.97
CA GLY A 304 30.01 -18.80 -5.57
C GLY A 304 30.80 -20.04 -5.13
N TYR A 305 30.55 -20.56 -3.93
CA TYR A 305 31.25 -21.74 -3.38
C TYR A 305 30.99 -23.06 -4.15
N ARG A 306 30.20 -23.02 -5.23
CA ARG A 306 29.81 -24.20 -6.02
C ARG A 306 30.08 -24.12 -7.52
N MET A 307 30.72 -23.04 -8.02
CA MET A 307 31.15 -22.98 -9.43
C MET A 307 32.50 -23.69 -9.70
N LEU A 308 33.21 -24.15 -8.66
CA LEU A 308 34.44 -24.93 -8.83
C LEU A 308 34.12 -26.44 -8.81
N PRO A 309 34.45 -27.19 -9.88
CA PRO A 309 34.44 -28.65 -9.84
C PRO A 309 35.69 -29.11 -9.06
N GLU A 310 35.47 -29.94 -8.04
CA GLU A 310 36.50 -30.72 -7.34
C GLU A 310 37.65 -29.93 -6.70
N GLY A 311 37.46 -29.52 -5.44
CA GLY A 311 38.55 -29.02 -4.59
C GLY A 311 38.28 -29.28 -3.11
N GLY A 312 38.66 -30.48 -2.64
CA GLY A 312 38.96 -30.79 -1.23
C GLY A 312 37.85 -30.57 -0.20
N ALA A 313 37.09 -31.62 0.09
CA ALA A 313 36.14 -31.68 1.20
C ALA A 313 36.80 -31.72 2.61
N GLU A 314 37.99 -31.17 2.80
CA GLU A 314 38.75 -31.31 4.05
C GLU A 314 38.88 -30.05 4.91
N ASP A 315 38.53 -28.84 4.42
CA ASP A 315 38.79 -27.61 5.19
C ASP A 315 37.60 -26.66 5.42
N ALA A 316 36.38 -27.13 5.19
CA ALA A 316 35.18 -26.43 5.64
C ALA A 316 34.61 -27.13 6.88
N GLY A 317 34.73 -26.50 8.04
CA GLY A 317 34.15 -26.91 9.32
C GLY A 317 32.61 -26.97 9.38
N LEU A 318 31.95 -27.33 8.29
CA LEU A 318 30.59 -27.88 8.30
C LEU A 318 30.69 -29.40 8.55
N ALA A 319 31.15 -29.79 9.73
CA ALA A 319 31.11 -31.18 10.18
C ALA A 319 29.65 -31.57 10.50
N LEU A 320 28.80 -31.69 9.48
CA LEU A 320 27.76 -32.72 9.52
C LEU A 320 28.46 -34.04 9.22
N ALA A 321 28.94 -34.70 10.27
CA ALA A 321 29.29 -36.10 10.19
C ALA A 321 28.03 -36.84 9.73
N THR A 322 27.96 -37.32 8.47
CA THR A 322 27.08 -38.43 8.07
C THR A 322 27.19 -38.83 6.59
N THR A 323 26.86 -40.10 6.39
CA THR A 323 26.89 -40.94 5.19
C THR A 323 26.24 -40.35 3.93
N GLY A 324 26.73 -40.80 2.77
CA GLY A 324 26.50 -40.25 1.41
C GLY A 324 25.09 -39.98 0.88
N GLY A 325 24.02 -40.19 1.67
CA GLY A 325 22.66 -39.72 1.36
C GLY A 325 22.40 -38.25 1.76
N GLN A 326 23.21 -37.66 2.65
CA GLN A 326 22.99 -36.28 3.14
C GLN A 326 23.62 -35.19 2.27
N VAL A 327 24.65 -35.51 1.47
CA VAL A 327 25.30 -34.56 0.56
C VAL A 327 24.35 -34.07 -0.53
N ALA A 328 23.51 -34.96 -1.06
CA ALA A 328 22.44 -34.61 -2.00
C ALA A 328 21.35 -33.74 -1.34
N ARG A 329 21.07 -33.95 -0.06
CA ARG A 329 20.06 -33.20 0.70
C ARG A 329 20.55 -31.79 1.05
N ALA A 330 21.79 -31.64 1.49
CA ALA A 330 22.45 -30.34 1.64
C ALA A 330 22.54 -29.60 0.30
N ALA A 331 22.73 -30.32 -0.82
CA ALA A 331 22.73 -29.75 -2.16
C ALA A 331 21.39 -29.10 -2.56
N THR A 332 20.25 -29.74 -2.26
CA THR A 332 18.90 -29.24 -2.55
C THR A 332 18.49 -28.09 -1.61
N VAL A 333 18.93 -28.15 -0.36
CA VAL A 333 18.62 -27.13 0.67
C VAL A 333 19.28 -25.78 0.37
N VAL A 334 20.54 -25.81 -0.10
CA VAL A 334 21.27 -24.59 -0.52
C VAL A 334 20.83 -24.11 -1.90
N ALA A 335 20.37 -25.00 -2.79
CA ALA A 335 19.80 -24.62 -4.09
C ALA A 335 18.60 -23.66 -3.94
N GLY A 336 17.71 -23.88 -2.96
CA GLY A 336 16.55 -23.00 -2.74
C GLY A 336 16.89 -21.63 -2.11
N LEU A 337 18.05 -21.49 -1.45
CA LEU A 337 18.55 -20.18 -1.01
C LEU A 337 19.14 -19.40 -2.20
N THR A 338 19.86 -20.12 -3.06
CA THR A 338 20.61 -19.53 -4.18
C THR A 338 19.78 -19.30 -5.44
N HIS A 339 18.53 -19.78 -5.50
CA HIS A 339 17.63 -19.68 -6.66
C HIS A 339 16.21 -19.26 -6.26
N ALA A 340 16.09 -18.34 -5.29
CA ALA A 340 14.80 -17.91 -4.75
C ALA A 340 13.90 -17.25 -5.81
N ALA A 341 14.50 -16.59 -6.80
CA ALA A 341 13.78 -15.96 -7.91
C ALA A 341 13.18 -17.02 -8.84
N GLU A 342 13.98 -18.03 -9.19
CA GLU A 342 13.62 -19.13 -10.08
C GLU A 342 12.52 -20.02 -9.47
N LEU A 343 12.47 -20.18 -8.13
CA LEU A 343 11.36 -20.84 -7.44
C LEU A 343 10.00 -20.15 -7.68
N SER A 344 9.99 -18.87 -8.05
CA SER A 344 8.77 -18.14 -8.44
C SER A 344 8.26 -18.52 -9.84
N GLN A 345 9.05 -19.24 -10.63
CA GLN A 345 8.70 -19.65 -11.99
C GLN A 345 8.14 -21.08 -12.06
N VAL A 346 8.04 -21.79 -10.93
CA VAL A 346 7.48 -23.15 -10.90
C VAL A 346 5.96 -23.08 -11.09
N ALA A 347 5.47 -23.62 -12.21
CA ALA A 347 4.05 -23.83 -12.45
C ALA A 347 3.52 -24.95 -11.54
N LEU A 348 2.50 -24.63 -10.75
CA LEU A 348 1.88 -25.53 -9.77
C LEU A 348 0.44 -25.90 -10.13
N LEU A 349 -0.19 -25.15 -11.04
CA LEU A 349 -1.53 -25.40 -11.56
C LEU A 349 -1.50 -25.66 -13.08
N PRO A 350 -2.39 -26.50 -13.63
CA PRO A 350 -2.43 -26.79 -15.07
C PRO A 350 -2.56 -25.54 -15.95
N GLU A 351 -3.35 -24.56 -15.53
CA GLU A 351 -3.56 -23.30 -16.23
C GLU A 351 -2.30 -22.42 -16.30
N GLU A 352 -1.31 -22.66 -15.45
CA GLU A 352 -0.02 -21.95 -15.43
C GLU A 352 1.01 -22.55 -16.40
N MET A 353 0.73 -23.73 -16.95
CA MET A 353 1.57 -24.32 -17.99
C MET A 353 1.36 -23.64 -19.35
N GLN A 354 0.29 -22.85 -19.48
CA GLN A 354 -0.03 -22.08 -20.68
C GLN A 354 0.27 -20.61 -20.40
N ALA A 355 0.93 -19.92 -21.34
CA ALA A 355 1.25 -18.51 -21.19
C ALA A 355 -0.03 -17.64 -21.14
N GLN A 356 -0.12 -16.80 -20.11
CA GLN A 356 -1.24 -15.90 -19.81
C GLN A 356 -0.84 -14.43 -19.98
N ALA A 357 0.00 -14.12 -20.97
CA ALA A 357 0.55 -12.77 -21.19
C ALA A 357 -0.51 -11.66 -21.31
N HIS A 358 -1.74 -11.98 -21.76
CA HIS A 358 -2.84 -11.01 -21.81
C HIS A 358 -3.34 -10.55 -20.43
N LEU A 359 -3.14 -11.36 -19.38
CA LEU A 359 -3.48 -11.02 -17.99
C LEU A 359 -2.36 -10.25 -17.30
N PHE A 360 -1.12 -10.36 -17.82
CA PHE A 360 0.10 -9.76 -17.29
C PHE A 360 0.86 -9.02 -18.40
N PRO A 361 0.34 -7.88 -18.88
CA PRO A 361 0.91 -7.19 -20.02
C PRO A 361 2.33 -6.67 -19.73
N GLU A 362 3.28 -7.08 -20.57
CA GLU A 362 4.69 -6.74 -20.42
C GLU A 362 4.91 -5.21 -20.42
N GLY A 363 5.82 -4.75 -19.55
CA GLY A 363 6.16 -3.33 -19.40
C GLY A 363 5.09 -2.48 -18.72
N ARG A 364 3.94 -3.05 -18.34
CA ARG A 364 2.88 -2.32 -17.63
C ARG A 364 2.97 -2.57 -16.13
N LEU A 365 3.51 -1.57 -15.41
CA LEU A 365 3.68 -1.62 -13.97
C LEU A 365 2.70 -0.68 -13.25
N ASP A 366 2.38 -1.02 -12.00
CA ASP A 366 1.63 -0.16 -11.07
C ASP A 366 2.54 0.90 -10.42
N GLN A 367 1.94 1.72 -9.55
CA GLN A 367 2.63 2.81 -8.86
C GLN A 367 3.81 2.31 -7.98
N ASP A 368 3.77 1.05 -7.54
CA ASP A 368 4.81 0.40 -6.73
C ASP A 368 5.85 -0.35 -7.59
N LEU A 369 5.81 -0.15 -8.92
CA LEU A 369 6.62 -0.85 -9.92
C LEU A 369 6.45 -2.38 -9.84
N GLN A 370 5.22 -2.84 -9.63
CA GLN A 370 4.84 -4.26 -9.78
C GLN A 370 4.07 -4.47 -11.08
N GLN A 371 4.16 -5.68 -11.63
CA GLN A 371 3.35 -6.09 -12.78
C GLN A 371 1.86 -5.83 -12.51
N VAL A 372 1.17 -5.20 -13.46
CA VAL A 372 -0.29 -5.08 -13.38
C VAL A 372 -0.91 -6.46 -13.60
N ASP A 373 -1.83 -6.82 -12.69
CA ASP A 373 -2.64 -8.05 -12.77
C ASP A 373 -4.05 -7.72 -13.26
N LEU A 374 -4.39 -8.17 -14.47
CA LEU A 374 -5.68 -7.93 -15.10
C LEU A 374 -6.68 -9.07 -14.91
N ARG A 375 -6.42 -10.03 -14.03
CA ARG A 375 -7.39 -11.07 -13.69
C ARG A 375 -8.67 -10.42 -13.15
N ASP A 376 -9.81 -10.82 -13.71
CA ASP A 376 -11.15 -10.39 -13.31
C ASP A 376 -11.53 -10.89 -11.91
N ARG A 377 -10.90 -11.99 -11.48
CA ARG A 377 -11.12 -12.64 -10.20
C ARG A 377 -9.83 -13.11 -9.55
N ASN A 378 -9.72 -12.87 -8.24
CA ASN A 378 -8.65 -13.37 -7.40
C ASN A 378 -9.19 -13.92 -6.06
N SER A 379 -8.31 -14.55 -5.28
CA SER A 379 -8.64 -15.22 -4.02
C SER A 379 -9.10 -14.31 -2.90
N TRP A 380 -8.87 -13.00 -3.01
CA TRP A 380 -9.43 -12.00 -2.10
C TRP A 380 -10.96 -12.03 -2.08
N ARG A 381 -11.57 -12.41 -3.21
CA ARG A 381 -13.02 -12.49 -3.38
C ARG A 381 -13.60 -13.90 -3.33
N MET A 382 -12.76 -14.94 -3.22
CA MET A 382 -13.19 -16.33 -3.25
C MET A 382 -13.78 -16.79 -1.91
N GLN A 383 -14.81 -17.62 -1.98
CA GLN A 383 -15.34 -18.41 -0.87
C GLN A 383 -14.47 -19.64 -0.61
N MET A 384 -14.76 -20.37 0.48
CA MET A 384 -13.91 -21.47 0.95
C MET A 384 -13.72 -22.60 -0.08
N ASP A 385 -14.79 -22.99 -0.77
CA ASP A 385 -14.81 -24.03 -1.79
C ASP A 385 -14.11 -23.63 -3.10
N GLU A 386 -13.80 -22.34 -3.25
CA GLU A 386 -13.23 -21.77 -4.47
C GLU A 386 -11.72 -21.53 -4.36
N VAL A 387 -11.13 -21.57 -3.15
CA VAL A 387 -9.70 -21.31 -2.94
C VAL A 387 -8.88 -22.53 -3.39
N PRO A 388 -7.93 -22.37 -4.33
CA PRO A 388 -7.05 -23.46 -4.74
C PRO A 388 -6.20 -24.00 -3.57
N SER A 389 -6.01 -25.31 -3.49
CA SER A 389 -5.19 -25.92 -2.43
C SER A 389 -3.75 -25.41 -2.44
N VAL A 390 -3.18 -25.16 -3.62
CA VAL A 390 -1.83 -24.57 -3.78
C VAL A 390 -1.77 -23.20 -3.10
N GLU A 391 -2.75 -22.34 -3.35
CA GLU A 391 -2.79 -21.00 -2.76
C GLU A 391 -3.01 -21.04 -1.25
N LEU A 392 -3.91 -21.91 -0.76
CA LEU A 392 -4.08 -22.14 0.67
C LEU A 392 -2.73 -22.50 1.34
N LEU A 393 -2.00 -23.45 0.77
CA LEU A 393 -0.72 -23.91 1.33
C LEU A 393 0.34 -22.80 1.29
N GLU A 394 0.51 -22.11 0.16
CA GLU A 394 1.47 -21.01 0.06
C GLU A 394 1.15 -19.88 1.05
N VAL A 395 -0.11 -19.49 1.18
CA VAL A 395 -0.53 -18.44 2.12
C VAL A 395 -0.23 -18.86 3.56
N GLN A 396 -0.47 -20.11 3.94
CA GLN A 396 -0.09 -20.60 5.27
C GLN A 396 1.43 -20.64 5.48
N LEU A 397 2.18 -21.09 4.46
CA LEU A 397 3.64 -21.18 4.51
C LEU A 397 4.26 -19.80 4.72
N VAL A 398 3.87 -18.81 3.91
CA VAL A 398 4.43 -17.45 3.94
C VAL A 398 4.01 -16.69 5.19
N ASN A 399 2.73 -16.74 5.58
CA ASN A 399 2.20 -15.85 6.62
C ASN A 399 2.28 -16.41 8.05
N ALA A 400 2.39 -17.73 8.23
CA ALA A 400 2.35 -18.35 9.56
C ALA A 400 3.54 -19.28 9.80
N VAL A 401 3.81 -20.23 8.90
CA VAL A 401 4.85 -21.24 9.10
C VAL A 401 6.25 -20.61 9.06
N ALA A 402 6.56 -19.78 8.06
CA ALA A 402 7.86 -19.14 7.95
C ALA A 402 8.16 -18.19 9.13
N PRO A 403 7.25 -17.29 9.56
CA PRO A 403 7.42 -16.51 10.78
C PRO A 403 7.65 -17.38 12.02
N PHE A 404 6.91 -18.49 12.17
CA PHE A 404 7.12 -19.43 13.27
C PHE A 404 8.54 -19.98 13.28
N LEU A 405 9.04 -20.45 12.14
CA LEU A 405 10.38 -20.99 12.02
C LEU A 405 11.46 -19.95 12.29
N ILE A 406 11.34 -18.75 11.70
CA ILE A 406 12.29 -17.66 11.90
C ILE A 406 12.36 -17.30 13.38
N ASN A 407 11.21 -17.07 14.03
CA ASN A 407 11.15 -16.73 15.46
C ASN A 407 11.78 -17.84 16.32
N ALA A 408 11.37 -19.09 16.11
CA ALA A 408 11.83 -20.23 16.89
C ALA A 408 13.33 -20.52 16.72
N ARG A 409 13.84 -20.45 15.49
CA ARG A 409 15.24 -20.78 15.17
C ARG A 409 16.21 -19.67 15.49
N LEU A 410 15.77 -18.40 15.44
CA LEU A 410 16.65 -17.25 15.70
C LEU A 410 16.59 -16.74 17.14
N LYS A 411 15.68 -17.24 18.00
CA LYS A 411 15.70 -16.93 19.45
C LYS A 411 17.10 -17.10 20.07
N PRO A 412 17.87 -18.19 19.83
CA PRO A 412 19.22 -18.33 20.38
C PRO A 412 20.20 -17.22 19.94
N LEU A 413 20.08 -16.73 18.69
CA LEU A 413 20.87 -15.62 18.18
C LEU A 413 20.50 -14.31 18.88
N MET A 414 19.19 -14.07 19.08
CA MET A 414 18.72 -12.90 19.81
C MET A 414 19.21 -12.89 21.25
N THR A 415 19.33 -14.05 21.90
CA THR A 415 19.80 -14.14 23.29
C THR A 415 21.32 -14.08 23.46
N ARG A 416 22.12 -13.95 22.38
CA ARG A 416 23.59 -13.83 22.49
C ARG A 416 24.04 -12.53 23.13
N THR A 417 23.19 -11.50 23.08
CA THR A 417 23.50 -10.18 23.62
C THR A 417 22.60 -9.88 24.82
N PRO A 418 23.12 -9.21 25.88
CA PRO A 418 22.45 -9.12 27.18
C PRO A 418 21.30 -8.10 27.22
N GLU A 419 21.20 -7.19 26.25
CA GLU A 419 20.20 -6.13 26.24
C GLU A 419 18.79 -6.70 26.10
N ARG A 420 17.82 -6.12 26.82
CA ARG A 420 16.46 -6.66 26.95
C ARG A 420 15.40 -5.88 26.17
N ASP A 421 15.82 -4.97 25.32
CA ASP A 421 15.03 -4.09 24.45
C ASP A 421 14.91 -4.68 23.03
N LYS A 422 14.88 -6.01 22.91
CA LYS A 422 14.77 -6.74 21.63
C LYS A 422 13.31 -6.89 21.23
N HIS A 423 13.04 -6.99 19.92
CA HIS A 423 11.66 -7.01 19.41
C HIS A 423 11.46 -8.04 18.31
N ILE A 424 10.27 -8.65 18.31
CA ILE A 424 9.76 -9.42 17.18
C ILE A 424 8.42 -8.79 16.78
N VAL A 425 8.35 -8.27 15.56
CA VAL A 425 7.13 -7.72 14.97
C VAL A 425 6.60 -8.68 13.93
N ASN A 426 5.43 -9.24 14.21
CA ASN A 426 4.67 -10.07 13.28
C ASN A 426 3.65 -9.19 12.55
N VAL A 427 3.86 -8.90 11.27
CA VAL A 427 2.96 -8.03 10.50
C VAL A 427 1.67 -8.78 10.19
N SER A 428 0.61 -8.37 10.87
CA SER A 428 -0.72 -8.96 10.81
C SER A 428 -1.74 -7.97 10.25
N ALA A 429 -3.01 -8.32 10.35
CA ALA A 429 -4.11 -7.47 9.93
C ALA A 429 -5.41 -7.85 10.66
N VAL A 430 -6.45 -7.02 10.56
CA VAL A 430 -7.79 -7.29 11.10
C VAL A 430 -8.43 -8.60 10.59
N GLU A 431 -7.96 -9.14 9.48
CA GLU A 431 -8.29 -10.47 8.96
C GLU A 431 -8.01 -11.58 9.98
N GLY A 432 -7.02 -11.38 10.85
CA GLY A 432 -6.69 -12.30 11.95
C GLY A 432 -7.60 -12.22 13.17
N GLN A 433 -8.48 -11.21 13.27
CA GLN A 433 -9.39 -11.05 14.40
C GLN A 433 -10.54 -12.05 14.37
N PHE A 434 -10.80 -12.67 15.53
CA PHE A 434 -11.89 -13.62 15.69
C PHE A 434 -13.24 -12.92 15.84
N TYR A 435 -13.34 -11.97 16.77
CA TYR A 435 -14.61 -11.35 17.17
C TYR A 435 -14.85 -9.99 16.50
N ARG A 436 -14.41 -9.85 15.24
CA ARG A 436 -14.69 -8.63 14.46
C ARG A 436 -16.17 -8.57 14.09
N ARG A 437 -16.83 -7.47 14.45
CA ARG A 437 -18.28 -7.24 14.22
C ARG A 437 -18.72 -7.49 12.77
N PHE A 438 -17.86 -7.16 11.82
CA PHE A 438 -18.10 -7.38 10.40
C PHE A 438 -16.94 -8.18 9.83
N LYS A 439 -17.20 -9.42 9.43
CA LYS A 439 -16.24 -10.27 8.71
C LYS A 439 -16.93 -10.79 7.46
N THR A 440 -16.21 -10.86 6.34
CA THR A 440 -16.77 -11.39 5.10
C THR A 440 -16.64 -12.90 5.05
N THR A 441 -17.42 -13.57 4.20
CA THR A 441 -17.29 -15.01 3.92
C THR A 441 -16.16 -15.33 2.91
N ARG A 442 -15.39 -14.32 2.49
CA ARG A 442 -14.37 -14.41 1.45
C ARG A 442 -12.96 -14.48 2.06
N HIS A 443 -11.98 -14.83 1.22
CA HIS A 443 -10.55 -14.97 1.58
C HIS A 443 -10.30 -15.74 2.90
N PRO A 444 -10.99 -16.87 3.15
CA PRO A 444 -10.89 -17.56 4.45
C PRO A 444 -9.48 -18.06 4.75
N HIS A 445 -8.71 -18.44 3.74
CA HIS A 445 -7.32 -18.89 3.86
C HIS A 445 -6.39 -17.80 4.41
N THR A 446 -6.58 -16.53 3.99
CA THR A 446 -5.85 -15.37 4.54
C THR A 446 -6.26 -15.07 5.98
N ASN A 447 -7.57 -15.08 6.26
CA ASN A 447 -8.08 -14.91 7.63
C ASN A 447 -7.47 -15.95 8.57
N MET A 448 -7.45 -17.22 8.14
CA MET A 448 -6.90 -18.33 8.91
C MET A 448 -5.41 -18.17 9.16
N ALA A 449 -4.62 -17.75 8.16
CA ALA A 449 -3.18 -17.54 8.30
C ALA A 449 -2.85 -16.38 9.25
N LYS A 450 -3.56 -15.24 9.14
CA LYS A 450 -3.37 -14.11 10.06
C LYS A 450 -3.82 -14.42 11.48
N ALA A 451 -4.89 -15.20 11.65
CA ALA A 451 -5.32 -15.70 12.95
C ALA A 451 -4.28 -16.64 13.59
N ALA A 452 -3.66 -17.52 12.80
CA ALA A 452 -2.58 -18.39 13.26
C ALA A 452 -1.34 -17.57 13.71
N LEU A 453 -0.97 -16.54 12.94
CA LEU A 453 0.13 -15.63 13.29
C LEU A 453 -0.16 -14.84 14.59
N ASN A 454 -1.39 -14.34 14.74
CA ASN A 454 -1.86 -13.67 15.96
C ASN A 454 -1.82 -14.63 17.16
N MET A 455 -2.31 -15.85 16.99
CA MET A 455 -2.31 -16.86 18.06
C MET A 455 -0.89 -17.23 18.47
N MET A 456 0.02 -17.46 17.52
CA MET A 456 1.44 -17.71 17.80
C MET A 456 2.05 -16.57 18.63
N THR A 457 1.78 -15.31 18.26
CA THR A 457 2.24 -14.14 19.00
C THR A 457 1.71 -14.17 20.43
N ARG A 458 0.39 -14.32 20.60
CA ARG A 458 -0.27 -14.35 21.91
C ARG A 458 0.24 -15.50 22.80
N THR A 459 0.49 -16.67 22.23
CA THR A 459 0.97 -17.84 22.96
C THR A 459 2.43 -17.72 23.38
N SER A 460 3.30 -17.27 22.48
CA SER A 460 4.75 -17.30 22.69
C SER A 460 5.33 -16.06 23.36
N ALA A 461 4.62 -14.91 23.34
CA ALA A 461 5.18 -13.65 23.82
C ALA A 461 5.67 -13.67 25.27
N ALA A 462 4.97 -14.37 26.18
CA ALA A 462 5.39 -14.47 27.59
C ALA A 462 6.73 -15.19 27.76
N ASP A 463 6.95 -16.28 27.02
CA ASP A 463 8.24 -16.99 27.00
C ASP A 463 9.36 -16.09 26.45
N TYR A 464 9.11 -15.39 25.35
CA TYR A 464 10.11 -14.52 24.73
C TYR A 464 10.44 -13.30 25.61
N HIS A 465 9.45 -12.74 26.29
CA HIS A 465 9.64 -11.62 27.21
C HIS A 465 10.57 -11.98 28.38
N SER A 466 10.53 -13.24 28.86
CA SER A 466 11.47 -13.73 29.89
C SER A 466 12.93 -13.58 29.45
N SER A 467 13.18 -13.67 28.14
CA SER A 467 14.48 -13.51 27.49
C SER A 467 14.79 -12.07 27.03
N GLY A 468 13.95 -11.07 27.39
CA GLY A 468 14.11 -9.68 26.95
C GLY A 468 13.70 -9.44 25.49
N ILE A 469 12.81 -10.27 24.94
CA ILE A 469 12.32 -10.15 23.57
C ILE A 469 10.82 -9.84 23.58
N HIS A 470 10.47 -8.66 23.08
CA HIS A 470 9.12 -8.13 23.04
C HIS A 470 8.45 -8.51 21.71
N MET A 471 7.62 -9.57 21.74
CA MET A 471 6.92 -10.06 20.56
C MET A 471 5.51 -9.45 20.47
N ASN A 472 5.18 -8.82 19.34
CA ASN A 472 3.85 -8.26 19.07
C ASN A 472 3.37 -8.58 17.65
N ALA A 473 2.04 -8.56 17.47
CA ALA A 473 1.40 -8.55 16.17
C ALA A 473 1.02 -7.11 15.83
N VAL A 474 1.18 -6.68 14.58
CA VAL A 474 0.91 -5.28 14.18
C VAL A 474 0.06 -5.23 12.92
N ASP A 475 -1.08 -4.55 12.99
CA ASP A 475 -1.93 -4.18 11.87
C ASP A 475 -1.36 -2.94 11.17
N THR A 476 -1.17 -3.02 9.86
CA THR A 476 -0.64 -1.93 9.03
C THR A 476 -1.67 -0.85 8.72
N GLY A 477 -2.94 -1.05 9.10
CA GLY A 477 -4.06 -0.26 8.61
C GLY A 477 -4.36 -0.55 7.14
N TRP A 478 -5.35 0.14 6.60
CA TRP A 478 -5.78 -0.07 5.22
C TRP A 478 -4.93 0.76 4.25
N VAL A 479 -3.95 0.09 3.65
CA VAL A 479 -2.95 0.69 2.76
C VAL A 479 -3.19 0.34 1.28
N THR A 480 -3.58 -0.91 0.98
CA THR A 480 -3.81 -1.41 -0.39
C THR A 480 -5.25 -1.89 -0.60
N ASP A 481 -5.75 -1.83 -1.84
CA ASP A 481 -6.98 -2.55 -2.24
C ASP A 481 -6.58 -3.80 -3.02
N GLU A 482 -6.86 -4.98 -2.47
CA GLU A 482 -6.51 -6.28 -3.08
C GLU A 482 -7.58 -6.77 -4.09
N ASP A 483 -8.65 -5.99 -4.30
CA ASP A 483 -9.63 -6.29 -5.32
C ASP A 483 -9.04 -6.24 -6.74
N PRO A 484 -9.60 -7.02 -7.69
CA PRO A 484 -9.32 -6.88 -9.10
C PRO A 484 -9.38 -5.43 -9.59
N VAL A 485 -8.47 -5.07 -10.50
CA VAL A 485 -8.24 -3.68 -10.95
C VAL A 485 -9.54 -2.99 -11.41
N GLU A 486 -10.38 -3.69 -12.16
CA GLU A 486 -11.66 -3.13 -12.64
C GLU A 486 -12.61 -2.80 -11.48
N ILE A 487 -12.64 -3.63 -10.45
CA ILE A 487 -13.51 -3.44 -9.28
C ILE A 487 -12.96 -2.31 -8.41
N ALA A 488 -11.65 -2.25 -8.21
CA ALA A 488 -11.00 -1.14 -7.52
C ALA A 488 -11.28 0.19 -8.25
N ALA A 489 -11.10 0.23 -9.58
CA ALA A 489 -11.40 1.40 -10.40
C ALA A 489 -12.87 1.82 -10.30
N ARG A 490 -13.80 0.86 -10.34
CA ARG A 490 -15.24 1.12 -10.16
C ARG A 490 -15.53 1.70 -8.78
N LYS A 491 -14.97 1.15 -7.69
CA LYS A 491 -15.13 1.71 -6.34
C LYS A 491 -14.62 3.14 -6.25
N THR A 492 -13.50 3.44 -6.89
CA THR A 492 -12.98 4.81 -6.95
C THR A 492 -13.92 5.73 -7.75
N ALA A 493 -14.43 5.28 -8.90
CA ALA A 493 -15.34 6.08 -9.71
C ALA A 493 -16.72 6.31 -9.06
N GLU A 494 -17.32 5.25 -8.49
CA GLU A 494 -18.70 5.26 -7.99
C GLU A 494 -18.79 5.67 -6.51
N HIS A 495 -17.82 5.23 -5.70
CA HIS A 495 -17.82 5.44 -4.25
C HIS A 495 -16.72 6.39 -3.77
N ARG A 496 -15.88 6.89 -4.69
CA ARG A 496 -14.74 7.78 -4.36
C ARG A 496 -13.81 7.16 -3.33
N PHE A 497 -13.77 5.83 -3.34
CA PHE A 497 -13.03 5.08 -2.38
C PHE A 497 -11.55 5.05 -2.76
N HIS A 498 -10.71 5.28 -1.77
CA HIS A 498 -9.30 4.93 -1.76
C HIS A 498 -8.90 4.51 -0.34
N PRO A 499 -7.85 3.69 -0.19
CA PRO A 499 -7.29 3.41 1.12
C PRO A 499 -6.99 4.72 1.90
N PRO A 500 -7.28 4.78 3.20
CA PRO A 500 -7.06 5.96 4.04
C PRO A 500 -5.59 6.22 4.35
N LEU A 501 -4.72 5.21 4.21
CA LEU A 501 -3.30 5.25 4.54
C LEU A 501 -2.47 4.83 3.32
N ASP A 502 -1.18 5.13 3.34
CA ASP A 502 -0.21 4.71 2.32
C ASP A 502 0.87 3.75 2.87
N ILE A 503 1.81 3.32 2.01
CA ILE A 503 2.84 2.35 2.40
C ILE A 503 3.83 2.88 3.43
N VAL A 504 3.97 4.20 3.54
CA VAL A 504 4.80 4.85 4.56
C VAL A 504 4.10 4.77 5.92
N ASP A 505 2.80 4.98 5.95
CA ASP A 505 1.98 4.79 7.16
C ASP A 505 2.02 3.34 7.65
N GLY A 506 1.98 2.38 6.73
CA GLY A 506 2.14 0.95 7.04
C GLY A 506 3.53 0.63 7.59
N ALA A 507 4.58 1.20 6.99
CA ALA A 507 5.95 1.03 7.47
C ALA A 507 6.15 1.61 8.87
N ALA A 508 5.66 2.83 9.11
CA ALA A 508 5.71 3.48 10.41
C ALA A 508 5.09 2.61 11.51
N ARG A 509 3.93 2.02 11.26
CA ARG A 509 3.25 1.12 12.21
C ARG A 509 4.07 -0.11 12.57
N ILE A 510 4.67 -0.78 11.59
CA ILE A 510 5.38 -2.05 11.85
C ILE A 510 6.75 -1.84 12.50
N VAL A 511 7.35 -0.65 12.38
CA VAL A 511 8.59 -0.33 13.11
C VAL A 511 8.32 0.36 14.45
N ASP A 512 7.11 0.86 14.68
CA ASP A 512 6.75 1.62 15.89
C ASP A 512 7.04 0.89 17.20
N PRO A 513 6.79 -0.43 17.38
CA PRO A 513 7.12 -1.11 18.63
C PRO A 513 8.60 -1.00 19.01
N ILE A 514 9.47 -0.97 17.99
CA ILE A 514 10.92 -0.79 18.14
C ILE A 514 11.21 0.68 18.45
N ILE A 515 10.81 1.60 17.56
CA ILE A 515 11.14 3.03 17.66
C ILE A 515 10.58 3.65 18.92
N ALA A 516 9.28 3.48 19.17
CA ALA A 516 8.64 4.00 20.38
C ALA A 516 9.26 3.37 21.63
N GLY A 517 9.53 2.06 21.61
CA GLY A 517 10.17 1.38 22.73
C GLY A 517 11.55 1.95 23.06
N ILE A 518 12.38 2.25 22.06
CA ILE A 518 13.69 2.88 22.27
C ILE A 518 13.56 4.33 22.74
N ASN A 519 12.62 5.10 22.16
CA ASN A 519 12.43 6.51 22.51
C ASN A 519 11.85 6.72 23.92
N THR A 520 10.96 5.82 24.37
CA THR A 520 10.26 5.97 25.66
C THR A 520 10.86 5.11 26.77
N GLY A 521 11.61 4.06 26.43
CA GLY A 521 12.02 3.00 27.37
C GLY A 521 10.89 2.02 27.74
N GLU A 522 9.68 2.21 27.20
CA GLU A 522 8.53 1.34 27.46
C GLU A 522 8.33 0.37 26.30
N HIS A 523 8.65 -0.91 26.52
CA HIS A 523 8.55 -1.94 25.50
C HIS A 523 7.27 -2.77 25.66
N THR A 524 6.29 -2.52 24.79
CA THR A 524 5.05 -3.30 24.74
C THR A 524 5.34 -4.73 24.26
N TRP A 525 4.66 -5.74 24.81
CA TRP A 525 4.76 -7.14 24.36
C TRP A 525 3.44 -7.88 24.51
N GLY A 526 3.28 -8.94 23.73
CA GLY A 526 2.10 -9.81 23.79
C GLY A 526 0.81 -9.10 23.42
N GLN A 527 0.88 -8.09 22.55
CA GLN A 527 -0.28 -7.34 22.07
C GLN A 527 -0.51 -7.55 20.58
N PHE A 528 -1.77 -7.39 20.17
CA PHE A 528 -2.10 -7.03 18.80
C PHE A 528 -2.27 -5.52 18.73
N LEU A 529 -1.43 -4.86 17.95
CA LEU A 529 -1.39 -3.41 17.84
C LEU A 529 -2.10 -2.95 16.58
N LYS A 530 -3.01 -1.99 16.70
CA LYS A 530 -3.67 -1.31 15.60
C LYS A 530 -3.74 0.18 15.90
N ASP A 531 -3.33 1.00 14.95
CA ASP A 531 -3.25 2.46 15.11
C ASP A 531 -2.41 2.87 16.33
N TYR A 532 -1.23 2.23 16.47
CA TYR A 532 -0.23 2.49 17.53
C TYR A 532 -0.71 2.17 18.97
N LYS A 533 -1.78 1.38 19.12
CA LYS A 533 -2.33 0.98 20.43
C LYS A 533 -2.78 -0.48 20.45
N PRO A 534 -2.87 -1.13 21.62
CA PRO A 534 -3.48 -2.44 21.75
C PRO A 534 -4.92 -2.48 21.23
N THR A 535 -5.28 -3.57 20.58
CA THR A 535 -6.63 -3.90 20.10
C THR A 535 -6.97 -5.35 20.42
N ASP A 536 -8.25 -5.69 20.34
CA ASP A 536 -8.74 -7.06 20.49
C ASP A 536 -8.13 -8.00 19.44
N TRP A 537 -7.89 -9.25 19.86
CA TRP A 537 -7.23 -10.31 19.10
C TRP A 537 -7.97 -10.84 17.89
#